data_AF-A0A5C3FIK0-F1
#
_entry.id   AF-A0A5C3FIK0-F1
#
_cell.length_a   1.000
_cell.length_b   1.000
_cell.length_c   1.000
_cell.angle_alpha   90.00
_cell.angle_beta   90.00
_cell.angle_gamma   90.00
#
_symmetry.space_group_name_H-M   'P 1'
#
loop_
_entity.id
_entity.type
_entity.pdbx_description
1 polymer ?
#
loop_
_entity_poly.entity_id
_entity_poly.type
_entity_poly.pdbx_seq_one_letter_code
_entity_poly.pdbx_strand_id
1 'polypeptide(L)'
;MGDPWDCLYEGMLPFHEHFRHSISQISALLTVVSPQSASKSKPTALNNLLYLTASLCRSLETHHTIEERFIFPTLAKKLPQFGKSSQHIKEHDQMHSALHNLESYVGQVATNLRQAKAKEGLEEVYDHAKMEALVGKLKDTLLPHLAAEEASLRAPVVKEAGFELGEIRYLIR
;
A
#
# COMPACT_ATOMS: atom_id res chain seq x y z
N MET A 1 26.89 -9.67 -8.56
CA MET A 1 25.72 -10.17 -9.30
C MET A 1 24.94 -11.06 -8.35
N GLY A 2 23.65 -10.78 -8.16
CA GLY A 2 22.76 -11.57 -7.31
C GLY A 2 22.41 -12.93 -7.94
N ASP A 3 21.65 -13.74 -7.22
CA ASP A 3 21.12 -15.01 -7.74
C ASP A 3 20.08 -14.72 -8.84
N PRO A 4 20.23 -15.24 -10.07
CA PRO A 4 19.29 -14.95 -11.16
C PRO A 4 17.82 -15.31 -10.86
N TRP A 5 17.56 -16.20 -9.90
CA TRP A 5 16.20 -16.56 -9.46
C TRP A 5 15.59 -15.57 -8.47
N ASP A 6 16.34 -14.59 -7.96
CA ASP A 6 15.78 -13.47 -7.20
C ASP A 6 15.07 -12.46 -8.13
N CYS A 7 14.96 -12.71 -9.44
CA CYS A 7 14.34 -11.81 -10.40
C CYS A 7 12.90 -11.38 -10.05
N LEU A 8 12.11 -12.26 -9.41
CA LEU A 8 10.77 -11.91 -8.96
C LEU A 8 10.84 -10.92 -7.79
N TYR A 9 11.67 -11.23 -6.78
CA TYR A 9 11.90 -10.34 -5.65
C TYR A 9 12.47 -8.99 -6.09
N GLU A 10 13.49 -8.97 -6.95
CA GLU A 10 14.11 -7.76 -7.47
C GLU A 10 13.14 -6.92 -8.31
N GLY A 11 12.25 -7.56 -9.07
CA GLY A 11 11.19 -6.88 -9.80
C GLY A 11 10.11 -6.29 -8.88
N MET A 12 9.82 -6.95 -7.76
CA MET A 12 8.78 -6.52 -6.83
C MET A 12 9.24 -5.40 -5.89
N LEU A 13 10.49 -5.48 -5.45
CA LEU A 13 11.06 -4.64 -4.41
C LEU A 13 10.89 -3.13 -4.63
N PRO A 14 11.06 -2.56 -5.84
CA PRO A 14 10.87 -1.13 -6.06
C PRO A 14 9.45 -0.63 -5.74
N PHE A 15 8.42 -1.42 -6.05
CA PHE A 15 7.03 -1.10 -5.73
C PHE A 15 6.80 -1.15 -4.22
N HIS A 16 7.27 -2.23 -3.59
CA HIS A 16 7.10 -2.42 -2.15
C HIS A 16 7.83 -1.35 -1.32
N GLU A 17 9.06 -0.99 -1.71
CA GLU A 17 9.80 0.11 -1.09
C GLU A 17 9.11 1.45 -1.28
N HIS A 18 8.51 1.71 -2.44
CA HIS A 18 7.69 2.89 -2.65
C HIS A 18 6.49 2.96 -1.70
N PHE A 19 5.81 1.84 -1.45
CA PHE A 19 4.69 1.79 -0.50
C PHE A 19 5.15 2.01 0.94
N ARG A 20 6.24 1.37 1.37
CA ARG A 20 6.84 1.61 2.69
C ARG A 20 7.21 3.07 2.89
N HIS A 21 7.84 3.67 1.88
CA HIS A 21 8.20 5.08 1.91
C HIS A 21 6.97 5.98 2.04
N SER A 22 5.93 5.72 1.24
CA SER A 22 4.68 6.47 1.27
C SER A 22 4.00 6.40 2.63
N ILE A 23 3.91 5.20 3.23
CA ILE A 23 3.36 5.01 4.59
C ILE A 23 4.17 5.77 5.64
N SER A 24 5.50 5.77 5.53
CA SER A 24 6.38 6.52 6.44
C SER A 24 6.15 8.03 6.34
N GLN A 25 6.06 8.57 5.12
CA GLN A 25 5.75 9.97 4.88
C GLN A 25 4.34 10.36 5.37
N ILE A 26 3.33 9.53 5.11
CA ILE A 26 1.96 9.71 5.64
C ILE A 26 1.99 9.75 7.16
N SER A 27 2.71 8.83 7.81
CA SER A 27 2.84 8.78 9.27
C SER A 27 3.49 10.04 9.83
N ALA A 28 4.53 10.56 9.18
CA ALA A 28 5.15 11.83 9.58
C ALA A 28 4.19 13.01 9.46
N LEU A 29 3.40 13.06 8.38
CA LEU A 29 2.39 14.10 8.16
C LEU A 29 1.27 14.04 9.20
N LEU A 30 0.82 12.84 9.59
CA LEU A 30 -0.17 12.64 10.66
C LEU A 30 0.26 13.28 11.99
N THR A 31 1.54 13.17 12.34
CA THR A 31 2.11 13.83 13.52
C THR A 31 2.06 15.35 13.41
N VAL A 32 2.29 15.91 12.21
CA VAL A 32 2.24 17.36 11.98
C VAL A 32 0.81 17.89 12.06
N VAL A 33 -0.17 17.16 11.51
CA VAL A 33 -1.58 17.58 11.48
C VAL A 33 -2.37 17.24 12.74
N SER A 34 -1.77 16.49 13.67
CA SER A 34 -2.38 16.17 14.98
C SER A 34 -2.92 17.41 15.70
N PRO A 35 -4.08 17.31 16.41
CA PRO A 35 -4.63 18.41 17.19
C PRO A 35 -3.64 19.01 18.19
N GLN A 36 -2.77 18.18 18.78
CA GLN A 36 -1.76 18.59 19.77
C GLN A 36 -0.55 19.31 19.16
N SER A 37 -0.33 19.21 17.84
CA SER A 37 0.75 19.90 17.15
C SER A 37 0.51 21.42 17.14
N ALA A 38 1.52 22.21 17.49
CA ALA A 38 1.50 23.67 17.38
C ALA A 38 1.99 24.18 16.02
N SER A 39 2.19 23.29 15.04
CA SER A 39 2.79 23.65 13.75
C SER A 39 1.90 24.61 12.96
N LYS A 40 2.49 25.72 12.49
CA LYS A 40 1.83 26.63 11.54
C LYS A 40 1.71 26.03 10.13
N SER A 41 2.40 24.93 9.85
CA SER A 41 2.35 24.24 8.55
C SER A 41 1.18 23.25 8.41
N LYS A 42 0.30 23.13 9.41
CA LYS A 42 -0.85 22.20 9.39
C LYS A 42 -1.67 22.24 8.09
N PRO A 43 -2.08 23.39 7.54
CA PRO A 43 -2.86 23.41 6.31
C PRO A 43 -2.09 22.83 5.10
N THR A 44 -0.81 23.16 4.97
CA THR A 44 0.04 22.61 3.90
C THR A 44 0.29 21.12 4.10
N ALA A 45 0.56 20.70 5.34
CA ALA A 45 0.76 19.30 5.69
C ALA A 45 -0.49 18.46 5.42
N LEU A 46 -1.69 18.99 5.69
CA LEU A 46 -2.94 18.30 5.38
C LEU A 46 -3.13 18.13 3.87
N ASN A 47 -2.88 19.17 3.07
CA ASN A 47 -2.96 19.04 1.61
C ASN A 47 -1.99 17.97 1.08
N ASN A 48 -0.75 17.95 1.59
CA ASN A 48 0.23 16.93 1.23
C ASN A 48 -0.21 15.53 1.67
N LEU A 49 -0.79 15.41 2.88
CA LEU A 49 -1.30 14.15 3.42
C LEU A 49 -2.40 13.58 2.52
N LEU A 50 -3.38 14.41 2.13
CA LEU A 50 -4.48 14.00 1.27
C LEU A 50 -3.98 13.58 -0.11
N TYR A 51 -3.09 14.37 -0.71
CA TYR A 51 -2.51 14.05 -2.02
C TYR A 51 -1.74 12.73 -2.00
N LEU A 52 -0.82 12.57 -1.05
CA LEU A 52 0.03 11.38 -0.93
C LEU A 52 -0.81 10.14 -0.63
N THR A 53 -1.79 10.25 0.27
CA THR A 53 -2.67 9.12 0.61
C THR A 53 -3.52 8.68 -0.58
N ALA A 54 -4.12 9.62 -1.31
CA ALA A 54 -4.89 9.29 -2.51
C ALA A 54 -3.99 8.64 -3.59
N SER A 55 -2.76 9.12 -3.75
CA SER A 55 -1.79 8.51 -4.67
C SER A 55 -1.44 7.09 -4.25
N LEU A 56 -1.15 6.86 -2.96
CA LEU A 56 -0.86 5.53 -2.43
C LEU A 56 -2.03 4.57 -2.66
N CYS A 57 -3.28 5.02 -2.43
CA CYS A 57 -4.47 4.20 -2.62
C CYS A 57 -4.56 3.68 -4.05
N ARG A 58 -4.45 4.57 -5.04
CA ARG A 58 -4.50 4.20 -6.47
C ARG A 58 -3.35 3.28 -6.89
N SER A 59 -2.15 3.54 -6.40
CA SER A 59 -0.97 2.73 -6.73
C SER A 59 -1.10 1.32 -6.17
N LEU A 60 -1.52 1.16 -4.90
CA LEU A 60 -1.75 -0.15 -4.30
C LEU A 60 -2.89 -0.91 -4.97
N GLU A 61 -4.00 -0.23 -5.26
CA GLU A 61 -5.14 -0.84 -5.96
C GLU A 61 -4.71 -1.42 -7.31
N THR A 62 -3.97 -0.65 -8.09
CA THR A 62 -3.46 -1.07 -9.40
C THR A 62 -2.47 -2.23 -9.26
N HIS A 63 -1.57 -2.14 -8.29
CA HIS A 63 -0.54 -3.14 -8.03
C HIS A 63 -1.14 -4.50 -7.65
N HIS A 64 -2.02 -4.56 -6.63
CA HIS A 64 -2.68 -5.80 -6.25
C HIS A 64 -3.56 -6.35 -7.40
N THR A 65 -4.25 -5.48 -8.14
CA THR A 65 -5.04 -5.92 -9.31
C THR A 65 -4.16 -6.61 -10.37
N ILE A 66 -2.94 -6.12 -10.61
CA ILE A 66 -1.99 -6.74 -11.53
C ILE A 66 -1.52 -8.08 -10.98
N GLU A 67 -1.21 -8.14 -9.69
CA GLU A 67 -0.77 -9.37 -9.03
C GLU A 67 -1.81 -10.47 -9.13
N GLU A 68 -3.03 -10.21 -8.67
CA GLU A 68 -4.14 -11.14 -8.67
C GLU A 68 -4.47 -11.65 -10.09
N ARG A 69 -4.38 -10.76 -11.08
CA ARG A 69 -4.79 -11.07 -12.45
C ARG A 69 -3.71 -11.79 -13.26
N PHE A 70 -2.44 -11.48 -13.04
CA PHE A 70 -1.37 -11.90 -13.95
C PHE A 70 -0.21 -12.63 -13.26
N ILE A 71 0.14 -12.26 -12.03
CA ILE A 71 1.32 -12.81 -11.33
C ILE A 71 0.93 -14.03 -10.50
N PHE A 72 -0.02 -13.87 -9.56
CA PHE A 72 -0.43 -14.91 -8.63
C PHE A 72 -0.94 -16.17 -9.31
N PRO A 73 -1.74 -16.12 -10.40
CA PRO A 73 -2.16 -17.33 -11.10
C PRO A 73 -0.98 -18.14 -11.67
N THR A 74 0.11 -17.46 -12.05
CA THR A 74 1.33 -18.12 -12.54
C THR A 74 2.10 -18.75 -11.38
N LEU A 75 2.29 -18.01 -10.28
CA LEU A 75 2.99 -18.50 -9.09
C LEU A 75 2.25 -19.66 -8.42
N ALA A 76 0.92 -19.59 -8.34
CA ALA A 76 0.05 -20.57 -7.70
C ALA A 76 0.19 -22.00 -8.26
N LYS A 77 0.73 -22.16 -9.48
CA LYS A 77 1.01 -23.48 -10.08
C LYS A 77 2.02 -24.29 -9.27
N LYS A 78 2.97 -23.63 -8.60
CA LYS A 78 4.05 -24.28 -7.82
C LYS A 78 4.18 -23.73 -6.40
N LEU A 79 3.58 -22.58 -6.09
CA LEU A 79 3.54 -21.95 -4.77
C LEU A 79 2.08 -21.75 -4.33
N PRO A 80 1.46 -22.74 -3.65
CA PRO A 80 0.05 -22.72 -3.27
C PRO A 80 -0.38 -21.52 -2.41
N GLN A 81 0.56 -20.86 -1.73
CA GLN A 81 0.31 -19.62 -0.98
C GLN A 81 -0.10 -18.43 -1.86
N PHE A 82 -0.01 -18.53 -3.18
CA PHE A 82 -0.57 -17.55 -4.13
C PHE A 82 -1.90 -18.01 -4.77
N GLY A 83 -2.45 -19.15 -4.33
CA GLY A 83 -3.71 -19.69 -4.83
C GLY A 83 -4.95 -18.88 -4.40
N LYS A 84 -6.10 -19.10 -5.07
CA LYS A 84 -7.35 -18.33 -4.89
C LYS A 84 -7.93 -18.30 -3.46
N SER A 85 -7.52 -19.20 -2.57
CA SER A 85 -7.98 -19.24 -1.18
C SER A 85 -6.84 -19.05 -0.18
N SER A 86 -5.70 -18.57 -0.68
CA SER A 86 -4.51 -18.36 0.13
C SER A 86 -4.65 -17.16 1.05
N GLN A 87 -3.66 -17.05 1.94
CA GLN A 87 -3.57 -15.93 2.85
C GLN A 87 -3.32 -14.61 2.10
N HIS A 88 -2.49 -14.60 1.05
CA HIS A 88 -2.21 -13.39 0.25
C HIS A 88 -3.47 -12.81 -0.41
N ILE A 89 -4.34 -13.64 -1.01
CA ILE A 89 -5.60 -13.17 -1.60
C ILE A 89 -6.53 -12.59 -0.53
N LYS A 90 -6.63 -13.23 0.64
CA LYS A 90 -7.45 -12.70 1.75
C LYS A 90 -6.91 -11.37 2.28
N GLU A 91 -5.59 -11.19 2.27
CA GLU A 91 -4.94 -9.92 2.63
C GLU A 91 -5.21 -8.85 1.57
N HIS A 92 -5.16 -9.19 0.28
CA HIS A 92 -5.57 -8.29 -0.81
C HIS A 92 -7.03 -7.84 -0.65
N ASP A 93 -7.97 -8.75 -0.41
CA ASP A 93 -9.39 -8.41 -0.16
C ASP A 93 -9.56 -7.41 1.01
N GLN A 94 -8.82 -7.63 2.09
CA GLN A 94 -8.80 -6.73 3.26
C GLN A 94 -8.21 -5.37 2.90
N MET A 95 -7.12 -5.35 2.13
CA MET A 95 -6.48 -4.11 1.67
C MET A 95 -7.36 -3.36 0.68
N HIS A 96 -7.98 -3.99 -0.32
CA HIS A 96 -8.96 -3.35 -1.23
C HIS A 96 -10.07 -2.66 -0.44
N SER A 97 -10.61 -3.34 0.57
CA SER A 97 -11.61 -2.75 1.47
C SER A 97 -11.06 -1.56 2.27
N ALA A 98 -9.81 -1.64 2.77
CA ALA A 98 -9.17 -0.54 3.50
C ALA A 98 -8.87 0.66 2.59
N LEU A 99 -8.35 0.42 1.38
CA LEU A 99 -8.03 1.42 0.36
C LEU A 99 -9.29 2.17 -0.06
N HIS A 100 -10.39 1.46 -0.34
CA HIS A 100 -11.66 2.09 -0.70
C HIS A 100 -12.16 3.06 0.39
N ASN A 101 -12.14 2.62 1.66
CA ASN A 101 -12.58 3.46 2.77
C ASN A 101 -11.66 4.67 2.98
N LEU A 102 -10.35 4.48 2.86
CA LEU A 102 -9.36 5.53 3.01
C LEU A 102 -9.45 6.56 1.88
N GLU A 103 -9.53 6.12 0.62
CA GLU A 103 -9.66 6.99 -0.54
C GLU A 103 -10.98 7.78 -0.50
N SER A 104 -12.09 7.13 -0.14
CA SER A 104 -13.39 7.79 0.05
C SER A 104 -13.30 8.92 1.07
N TYR A 105 -12.69 8.66 2.23
CA TYR A 105 -12.53 9.66 3.27
C TYR A 105 -11.63 10.82 2.84
N VAL A 106 -10.47 10.54 2.23
CA VAL A 106 -9.57 11.56 1.71
C VAL A 106 -10.25 12.43 0.64
N GLY A 107 -11.03 11.82 -0.26
CA GLY A 107 -11.81 12.53 -1.26
C GLY A 107 -12.89 13.44 -0.65
N GLN A 108 -13.55 12.98 0.41
CA GLN A 108 -14.50 13.77 1.19
C GLN A 108 -13.82 14.98 1.83
N VAL A 109 -12.72 14.77 2.57
CA VAL A 109 -11.97 15.85 3.23
C VAL A 109 -11.47 16.87 2.20
N ALA A 110 -10.91 16.41 1.08
CA ALA A 110 -10.46 17.30 0.02
C ALA A 110 -11.61 18.13 -0.58
N THR A 111 -12.80 17.56 -0.69
CA THR A 111 -14.00 18.28 -1.15
C THR A 111 -14.46 19.31 -0.14
N ASN A 112 -14.54 18.93 1.14
CA ASN A 112 -14.91 19.83 2.22
C ASN A 112 -13.94 21.00 2.33
N LEU A 113 -12.63 20.77 2.25
CA LEU A 113 -11.61 21.82 2.27
C LEU A 113 -11.76 22.85 1.14
N ARG A 114 -12.18 22.42 -0.05
CA ARG A 114 -12.44 23.34 -1.18
C ARG A 114 -13.69 24.19 -0.97
N GLN A 115 -14.65 23.69 -0.19
CA GLN A 115 -15.94 24.35 0.08
C GLN A 115 -15.91 25.18 1.37
N ALA A 116 -14.95 24.90 2.25
CA ALA A 116 -14.84 25.52 3.55
C ALA A 116 -14.65 27.04 3.45
N LYS A 117 -15.39 27.77 4.28
CA LYS A 117 -15.20 29.23 4.41
C LYS A 117 -13.96 29.50 5.25
N ALA A 118 -13.32 30.66 5.04
CA ALA A 118 -12.12 31.08 5.77
C ALA A 118 -12.26 31.15 7.32
N LYS A 119 -13.48 30.97 7.86
CA LYS A 119 -13.77 30.96 9.31
C LYS A 119 -13.95 29.55 9.89
N GLU A 120 -14.08 28.52 9.05
CA GLU A 120 -14.24 27.13 9.51
C GLU A 120 -12.88 26.58 9.96
N GLY A 121 -12.86 25.94 11.13
CA GLY A 121 -11.64 25.33 11.68
C GLY A 121 -11.27 24.05 10.96
N LEU A 122 -9.98 23.69 10.95
CA LEU A 122 -9.49 22.45 10.32
C LEU A 122 -10.20 21.19 10.86
N GLU A 123 -10.53 21.19 12.15
CA GLU A 123 -11.19 20.08 12.85
C GLU A 123 -12.65 19.86 12.38
N GLU A 124 -13.28 20.85 11.72
CA GLU A 124 -14.63 20.69 11.17
C GLU A 124 -14.64 19.93 9.83
N VAL A 125 -13.50 19.94 9.13
CA VAL A 125 -13.37 19.35 7.79
C VAL A 125 -12.51 18.10 7.77
N TYR A 126 -11.67 17.91 8.80
CA TYR A 126 -10.73 16.81 8.93
C TYR A 126 -10.77 16.24 10.35
N ASP A 127 -11.22 14.99 10.46
CA ASP A 127 -11.11 14.17 11.67
C ASP A 127 -9.77 13.42 11.66
N HIS A 128 -8.85 13.85 12.53
CA HIS A 128 -7.52 13.28 12.66
C HIS A 128 -7.55 11.83 13.16
N ALA A 129 -8.35 11.52 14.18
CA ALA A 129 -8.44 10.18 14.75
C ALA A 129 -8.99 9.17 13.73
N LYS A 130 -9.97 9.58 12.93
CA LYS A 130 -10.48 8.77 11.82
C LYS A 130 -9.42 8.51 10.75
N MET A 131 -8.63 9.53 10.39
CA MET A 131 -7.52 9.35 9.44
C MET A 131 -6.47 8.36 9.97
N GLU A 132 -6.08 8.50 11.23
CA GLU A 132 -5.13 7.59 11.88
C GLU A 132 -5.64 6.15 11.91
N ALA A 133 -6.92 5.95 12.23
CA ALA A 133 -7.53 4.62 12.26
C ALA A 133 -7.55 3.97 10.86
N LEU A 134 -7.88 4.73 9.81
CA LEU A 134 -7.91 4.21 8.43
C LEU A 134 -6.50 3.88 7.92
N VAL A 135 -5.52 4.76 8.15
CA VAL A 135 -4.12 4.53 7.78
C VAL A 135 -3.54 3.35 8.59
N GLY A 136 -3.85 3.27 9.88
CA GLY A 136 -3.46 2.17 10.76
C GLY A 136 -3.96 0.83 10.26
N LYS A 137 -5.27 0.73 9.94
CA LYS A 137 -5.87 -0.49 9.41
C LYS A 137 -5.21 -0.97 8.11
N LEU A 138 -4.91 -0.05 7.19
CA LEU A 138 -4.17 -0.39 5.97
C LEU A 138 -2.77 -0.92 6.31
N LYS A 139 -2.03 -0.19 7.15
CA LYS A 139 -0.64 -0.51 7.53
C LYS A 139 -0.52 -1.89 8.20
N ASP A 140 -1.46 -2.21 9.09
CA ASP A 140 -1.45 -3.45 9.87
C ASP A 140 -1.59 -4.70 8.99
N THR A 141 -2.18 -4.56 7.80
CA THR A 141 -2.27 -5.65 6.80
C THR A 141 -1.14 -5.55 5.77
N LEU A 142 -0.89 -4.34 5.25
CA LEU A 142 0.06 -4.11 4.16
C LEU A 142 1.49 -4.49 4.55
N LEU A 143 2.02 -4.00 5.67
CA LEU A 143 3.45 -4.20 5.96
C LEU A 143 3.84 -5.67 6.17
N PRO A 144 3.06 -6.48 6.92
CA PRO A 144 3.31 -7.93 7.01
C PRO A 144 3.13 -8.63 5.66
N HIS A 145 2.13 -8.23 4.87
CA HIS A 145 1.87 -8.80 3.55
C HIS A 145 3.08 -8.63 2.62
N LEU A 146 3.60 -7.41 2.47
CA LEU A 146 4.76 -7.12 1.62
C LEU A 146 5.97 -7.99 2.00
N ALA A 147 6.22 -8.17 3.31
CA ALA A 147 7.33 -8.97 3.80
C ALA A 147 7.13 -10.48 3.52
N ALA A 148 5.91 -10.99 3.72
CA ALA A 148 5.58 -12.40 3.48
C ALA A 148 5.63 -12.75 1.99
N GLU A 149 5.16 -11.85 1.13
CA GLU A 149 5.25 -11.99 -0.31
C GLU A 149 6.71 -11.96 -0.77
N GLU A 150 7.48 -10.94 -0.38
CA GLU A 150 8.90 -10.84 -0.71
C GLU A 150 9.68 -12.10 -0.32
N ALA A 151 9.42 -12.65 0.87
CA ALA A 151 10.02 -13.90 1.32
C ALA A 151 9.68 -15.08 0.39
N SER A 152 8.44 -15.14 -0.11
CA SER A 152 7.98 -16.18 -1.03
C SER A 152 8.56 -16.04 -2.44
N LEU A 153 8.99 -14.84 -2.83
CA LEU A 153 9.57 -14.54 -4.15
C LEU A 153 11.09 -14.74 -4.24
N ARG A 154 11.74 -15.10 -3.12
CA ARG A 154 13.21 -15.27 -3.06
C ARG A 154 13.69 -16.52 -3.80
N ALA A 155 14.91 -16.44 -4.31
CA ALA A 155 15.57 -17.50 -5.07
C ALA A 155 15.49 -18.91 -4.43
N PRO A 156 15.74 -19.10 -3.12
CA PRO A 156 15.64 -20.43 -2.51
C PRO A 156 14.23 -21.02 -2.60
N VAL A 157 13.20 -20.20 -2.35
CA VAL A 157 11.79 -20.63 -2.35
C VAL A 157 11.35 -21.02 -3.75
N VAL A 158 11.66 -20.19 -4.75
CA VAL A 158 11.24 -20.48 -6.13
C VAL A 158 12.00 -21.66 -6.73
N LYS A 159 13.26 -21.88 -6.34
CA LYS A 159 14.04 -23.06 -6.74
C LYS A 159 13.49 -24.33 -6.11
N GLU A 160 13.19 -24.30 -4.81
CA GLU A 160 12.60 -25.43 -4.09
C GLU A 160 11.23 -25.82 -4.66
N ALA A 161 10.43 -24.82 -5.04
CA ALA A 161 9.16 -25.04 -5.74
C ALA A 161 9.32 -25.57 -7.17
N GLY A 162 10.56 -25.66 -7.69
CA GLY A 162 10.85 -26.23 -9.01
C GLY A 162 10.58 -25.28 -10.17
N PHE A 163 10.68 -23.97 -9.99
CA PHE A 163 10.62 -23.02 -11.11
C PHE A 163 11.90 -23.04 -11.93
N GLU A 164 11.73 -23.15 -13.25
CA GLU A 164 12.77 -22.84 -14.21
C GLU A 164 12.85 -21.32 -14.40
N LEU A 165 14.06 -20.80 -14.58
CA LEU A 165 14.28 -19.35 -14.72
C LEU A 165 13.50 -18.76 -15.89
N GLY A 166 13.33 -19.50 -16.99
CA GLY A 166 12.55 -19.06 -18.15
C GLY A 166 11.06 -18.84 -17.85
N GLU A 167 10.50 -19.51 -16.84
CA GLU A 167 9.10 -19.36 -16.44
C GLU A 167 8.85 -18.04 -15.69
N ILE A 168 9.83 -17.57 -14.92
CA ILE A 168 9.64 -16.48 -13.93
C ILE A 168 10.40 -15.20 -14.25
N ARG A 169 11.46 -15.26 -15.06
CA ARG A 169 12.40 -14.14 -15.31
C ARG A 169 11.73 -12.82 -15.69
N TYR A 170 10.57 -12.91 -16.33
CA TYR A 170 9.90 -11.78 -16.95
C TYR A 170 8.50 -11.52 -16.43
N LEU A 171 8.12 -12.18 -15.33
CA LEU A 171 6.78 -12.11 -14.76
C LEU A 171 6.53 -10.75 -14.07
N ILE A 172 7.56 -10.17 -13.47
CA ILE A 172 7.54 -8.86 -12.81
C ILE A 172 8.63 -8.00 -13.47
N ARG A 173 8.28 -6.80 -13.95
CA ARG A 173 9.19 -5.89 -14.66
C ARG A 173 8.85 -4.43 -14.39
#